data_AF-A0A2R3Q9S5-F1
#
_entry.id   AF-A0A2R3Q9S5-F1
#
_cell.length_a   1.000
_cell.length_b   1.000
_cell.length_c   1.000
_cell.angle_alpha   90.00
_cell.angle_beta   90.00
_cell.angle_gamma   90.00
#
_symmetry.space_group_name_H-M   'P 1'
#
loop_
_entity.id
_entity.type
_entity.pdbx_description
1 polymer ?
#
loop_
_entity_poly.entity_id
_entity_poly.type
_entity_poly.pdbx_seq_one_letter_code
_entity_poly.pdbx_strand_id
1 'polypeptide(L)' 'MTGAPTEQQKAVANICARFALKGFAVHKTTSGAWLVCRWNQSCHCPDLGALQAFARQVGIYSEEVHHAG' A
#
# COMPACT_ATOMS: atom_id res chain seq x y z
N MET A 1 24.57 12.82 4.66
CA MET A 1 24.92 11.53 4.05
C MET A 1 23.72 10.62 4.19
N THR A 2 22.91 10.42 3.14
CA THR A 2 21.76 9.53 3.23
C THR A 2 22.24 8.13 2.92
N GLY A 3 22.34 7.28 3.94
CA GLY A 3 22.64 5.86 3.77
C GLY A 3 21.60 5.18 2.86
N ALA A 4 21.97 4.03 2.29
CA ALA A 4 21.03 3.25 1.49
C ALA A 4 19.75 2.95 2.27
N PRO A 5 18.57 2.92 1.62
CA PRO A 5 17.32 2.62 2.30
C PRO A 5 17.34 1.20 2.88
N THR A 6 16.79 1.06 4.08
CA THR A 6 16.64 -0.24 4.75
C THR A 6 15.67 -1.14 3.97
N GLU A 7 15.75 -2.45 4.19
CA GLU A 7 14.81 -3.40 3.57
C GLU A 7 13.35 -3.07 3.91
N GLN A 8 13.10 -2.63 5.14
CA GLN A 8 11.77 -2.22 5.56
C GLN A 8 11.29 -0.97 4.80
N GLN A 9 12.16 0.01 4.57
CA GLN A 9 11.81 1.20 3.76
C GLN A 9 11.50 0.81 2.31
N LYS A 10 12.26 -0.12 1.73
CA LYS A 10 12.00 -0.63 0.38
C LYS A 10 10.65 -1.37 0.30
N ALA A 11 10.35 -2.22 1.28
CA ALA A 11 9.09 -2.95 1.35
C ALA A 11 7.88 -1.99 1.43
N VAL A 12 7.97 -0.95 2.26
CA VAL A 12 6.94 0.10 2.37
C VAL A 12 6.80 0.88 1.07
N ALA A 13 7.91 1.28 0.44
CA ALA A 13 7.84 1.99 -0.84
C ALA A 13 7.19 1.13 -1.93
N ASN A 14 7.51 -0.16 -1.98
CA ASN A 14 6.96 -1.09 -2.96
C ASN A 14 5.44 -1.27 -2.80
N ILE A 15 4.95 -1.50 -1.57
CA ILE A 15 3.52 -1.66 -1.32
C ILE A 15 2.73 -0.38 -1.64
N CYS A 16 3.26 0.79 -1.26
CA CYS A 16 2.64 2.08 -1.59
C CYS A 16 2.56 2.30 -3.11
N ALA A 17 3.61 1.96 -3.85
CA ALA A 17 3.61 2.07 -5.31
C ALA A 17 2.53 1.17 -5.95
N ARG A 18 2.37 -0.07 -5.46
CA ARG A 18 1.33 -0.97 -5.98
C ARG A 18 -0.09 -0.50 -5.64
N PHE A 19 -0.30 0.07 -4.45
CA PHE A 19 -1.56 0.74 -4.12
C PHE A 19 -1.86 1.88 -5.11
N ALA A 20 -0.87 2.73 -5.41
CA ALA A 20 -1.03 3.82 -6.36
C ALA A 20 -1.39 3.32 -7.78
N LEU A 21 -0.77 2.22 -8.24
CA LEU A 21 -1.10 1.59 -9.53
C LEU A 21 -2.56 1.11 -9.60
N LYS A 22 -3.17 0.76 -8.47
CA LYS A 22 -4.59 0.36 -8.37
C LYS A 22 -5.51 1.54 -8.01
N GLY A 23 -4.99 2.76 -7.99
CA GLY A 23 -5.76 3.99 -7.76
C GLY A 23 -6.02 4.32 -6.29
N PHE A 24 -5.27 3.73 -5.36
CA PHE A 24 -5.33 4.08 -3.94
C PHE A 24 -4.33 5.18 -3.59
N ALA A 25 -4.75 6.15 -2.78
CA ALA A 25 -3.88 7.09 -2.08
C ALA A 25 -3.46 6.50 -0.73
N VAL A 26 -2.17 6.57 -0.40
CA VAL A 26 -1.62 6.08 0.87
C VAL A 26 -1.01 7.26 1.62
N HIS A 27 -1.53 7.56 2.81
CA HIS A 27 -1.04 8.64 3.67
C HIS A 27 -0.44 8.05 4.94
N LYS A 28 0.77 8.50 5.30
CA LYS A 28 1.37 8.17 6.59
C LYS A 28 0.93 9.20 7.63
N THR A 29 0.40 8.74 8.74
CA THR A 29 -0.04 9.58 9.86
C THR A 29 1.13 9.89 10.81
N THR A 30 0.95 10.89 11.66
CA THR A 30 1.95 11.28 12.68
C THR A 30 2.14 10.21 13.76
N SER A 31 1.13 9.37 14.01
CA SER A 31 1.21 8.23 14.94
C SER A 31 1.95 7.02 14.34
N GLY A 32 2.35 7.07 13.06
CA GLY A 32 3.04 5.98 12.38
C GLY A 32 2.12 5.00 11.66
N ALA A 33 0.79 5.14 11.82
CA ALA A 33 -0.21 4.38 11.06
C ALA A 33 -0.31 4.87 9.59
N TRP A 34 -0.98 4.09 8.75
CA TRP A 34 -1.31 4.42 7.38
C TRP A 34 -2.81 4.57 7.18
N LEU A 35 -3.20 5.56 6.38
CA LEU A 35 -4.55 5.72 5.88
C LEU A 35 -4.55 5.47 4.37
N VAL A 36 -5.28 4.45 3.93
CA VAL A 36 -5.40 4.09 2.52
C VAL A 36 -6.79 4.44 2.02
N CYS A 37 -6.88 5.25 0.98
CA CYS A 37 -8.14 5.79 0.45
C CYS A 37 -8.26 5.53 -1.06
N ARG A 38 -9.46 5.15 -1.51
CA ARG A 38 -9.83 5.12 -2.94
C ARG A 38 -11.33 5.35 -3.09
N TRP A 39 -11.70 6.41 -3.80
CA TRP A 39 -13.10 6.79 -4.01
C TRP A 39 -13.87 6.88 -2.69
N ASN A 40 -14.87 5.99 -2.44
CA ASN A 40 -15.62 5.98 -1.17
C ASN A 40 -15.00 5.11 -0.07
N GLN A 41 -13.92 4.38 -0.37
CA GLN A 41 -13.32 3.42 0.53
C GLN A 41 -12.13 4.03 1.26
N SER A 42 -12.14 3.95 2.59
CA SER A 42 -11.01 4.33 3.45
C SER A 42 -10.70 3.21 4.43
N CYS A 43 -9.43 2.85 4.57
CA CYS A 43 -8.97 1.86 5.55
C CYS A 43 -7.83 2.43 6.38
N HIS A 44 -7.98 2.40 7.70
CA HIS A 44 -6.92 2.76 8.64
C HIS A 44 -6.11 1.51 9.00
N CYS A 45 -4.83 1.51 8.66
CA CYS A 45 -3.89 0.42 8.91
C CYS A 45 -2.90 0.86 10.00
N PRO A 46 -3.00 0.37 11.25
CA PRO A 46 -2.15 0.81 12.35
C PRO A 46 -0.67 0.45 12.18
N ASP A 47 -0.38 -0.63 11.45
CA ASP A 47 0.96 -1.17 11.24
C ASP A 47 1.16 -1.72 9.81
N LEU A 48 2.39 -2.11 9.49
CA LEU A 48 2.74 -2.63 8.15
C LEU A 48 2.04 -3.96 7.84
N GLY A 49 1.79 -4.80 8.85
CA GLY A 49 1.05 -6.05 8.69
C GLY A 49 -0.40 -5.79 8.30
N ALA A 50 -1.06 -4.82 8.94
CA ALA A 50 -2.40 -4.39 8.56
C ALA A 50 -2.45 -3.83 7.13
N LEU A 51 -1.44 -3.06 6.72
CA LEU A 51 -1.33 -2.53 5.36
C LEU A 51 -1.15 -3.66 4.32
N GLN A 52 -0.34 -4.67 4.63
CA GLN A 52 -0.16 -5.86 3.80
C GLN A 52 -1.42 -6.71 3.70
N ALA A 53 -2.14 -6.90 4.80
CA ALA A 53 -3.41 -7.62 4.81
C ALA A 53 -4.45 -6.93 3.92
N PHE A 54 -4.56 -5.60 4.03
CA PHE A 54 -5.45 -4.82 3.17
C PHE A 54 -5.03 -4.88 1.70
N ALA A 55 -3.72 -4.83 1.41
CA ALA A 55 -3.20 -5.00 0.06
C ALA A 55 -3.59 -6.36 -0.57
N ARG A 56 -3.58 -7.44 0.21
CA ARG A 56 -4.09 -8.75 -0.25
C ARG A 56 -5.59 -8.70 -0.51
N GLN A 57 -6.35 -8.11 0.40
CA GLN A 57 -7.81 -8.01 0.29
C GLN A 57 -8.26 -7.26 -0.98
N VAL A 58 -7.53 -6.22 -1.39
CA VAL A 58 -7.88 -5.40 -2.57
C VAL A 58 -7.11 -5.79 -3.85
N GLY A 59 -6.46 -6.95 -3.85
CA GLY A 59 -5.82 -7.51 -5.05
C GLY A 59 -4.55 -6.79 -5.52
N ILE A 60 -3.81 -6.13 -4.61
CA ILE A 60 -2.54 -5.45 -4.91
C ILE A 60 -1.42 -6.44 -5.29
N TYR A 61 -1.49 -7.67 -4.77
CA TYR A 61 -0.51 -8.73 -5.04
C TYR A 61 -0.96 -9.72 -6.13
N SER A 62 -2.20 -9.60 -6.61
CA SER A 62 -2.69 -10.49 -7.65
C SER A 62 -2.26 -9.96 -9.01
N GLU A 63 -1.56 -10.79 -9.78
CA GLU A 63 -1.28 -10.56 -11.21
C GLU A 63 -2.57 -10.80 -12.01
N GLU A 64 -3.55 -9.93 -11.87
CA GLU A 64 -4.76 -10.02 -12.67
C GLU A 64 -4.49 -9.49 -14.08
N VAL A 65 -4.13 -10.42 -14.97
CA VAL A 65 -4.30 -10.26 -16.42
C VAL A 65 -5.78 -10.13 -16.72
N HIS A 66 -6.24 -8.90 -16.98
CA HIS A 66 -7.58 -8.69 -17.50
C HIS A 66 -7.61 -9.18 -18.96
N HIS A 67 -8.08 -10.40 -19.19
CA HIS A 67 -8.56 -10.83 -20.50
C HIS A 67 -9.85 -10.05 -20.77
N ALA A 68 -9.77 -9.07 -21.68
CA ALA A 68 -10.90 -8.32 -22.15
C ALA A 68 -11.61 -9.11 -23.26
N GLY A 69 -12.93 -9.29 -23.10
CA GLY A 69 -13.89 -9.47 -24.20
C GLY A 69 -13.96 -10.86 -24.83
#